data_AF-A0A429W6X5-F1
#
_entry.id   AF-A0A429W6X5-F1
#
_cell.length_a   1.000
_cell.length_b   1.000
_cell.length_c   1.000
_cell.angle_alpha   90.00
_cell.angle_beta   90.00
_cell.angle_gamma   90.00
#
_symmetry.space_group_name_H-M   'P 1'
#
loop_
_entity.id
_entity.type
_entity.pdbx_description
1 polymer ?
#
loop_
_entity_poly.entity_id
_entity_poly.type
_entity_poly.pdbx_seq_one_letter_code
_entity_poly.pdbx_strand_id
1 'polypeptide(L)'
;MLAGVANLATLAASLLAIFLWLKNRHKISSAFALLLDFSYQLTLGELKEKLERLNEYNANEASEVEEIRNILHEIAGQISGNSRLVHAMPGLSAKFESLAGRKLSEPLKRALVSELREKIRTIQVSNFEVNL
;
A
#
# COMPACT_ATOMS: atom_id res chain seq x y z
N MET A 1 -47.66 29.48 -19.52
CA MET A 1 -47.04 30.11 -18.33
C MET A 1 -46.38 29.10 -17.40
N LEU A 2 -47.02 27.96 -17.10
CA LEU A 2 -46.44 26.89 -16.24
C LEU A 2 -45.08 26.35 -16.71
N ALA A 3 -44.89 26.14 -18.02
CA ALA A 3 -43.62 25.64 -18.57
C ALA A 3 -42.44 26.62 -18.40
N GLY A 4 -42.68 27.94 -18.44
CA GLY A 4 -41.63 28.94 -18.28
C GLY A 4 -41.10 29.02 -16.84
N VAL A 5 -42.01 28.91 -15.86
CA VAL A 5 -41.65 28.86 -14.43
C VAL A 5 -40.92 27.55 -14.10
N ALA A 6 -41.36 26.43 -14.66
CA ALA A 6 -40.70 25.14 -14.50
C ALA A 6 -39.26 25.18 -15.04
N ASN A 7 -39.04 25.73 -16.23
CA ASN A 7 -37.70 25.83 -16.82
C ASN A 7 -36.76 26.72 -16.00
N LEU A 8 -37.25 27.84 -15.46
CA LEU A 8 -36.47 28.71 -14.58
C LEU A 8 -36.12 28.01 -13.26
N ALA A 9 -37.07 27.28 -12.66
CA ALA A 9 -36.84 26.50 -11.46
C ALA A 9 -35.83 25.38 -11.69
N THR A 10 -35.90 24.67 -12.82
CA THR A 10 -34.92 23.66 -13.22
C THR A 10 -33.53 24.26 -13.38
N LEU A 11 -33.42 25.40 -14.06
CA LEU A 11 -32.14 26.09 -14.25
C LEU A 11 -31.53 26.53 -12.91
N ALA A 12 -32.33 27.10 -12.01
CA ALA A 12 -31.91 27.46 -10.66
C ALA A 12 -31.48 26.23 -9.83
N ALA A 13 -32.24 25.14 -9.90
CA ALA A 13 -31.91 23.88 -9.23
C ALA A 13 -30.61 23.27 -9.76
N SER A 14 -30.39 23.27 -11.08
CA SER A 14 -29.14 22.80 -11.69
C SER A 14 -27.93 23.65 -11.28
N LEU A 15 -28.09 24.98 -11.23
CA LEU A 15 -27.03 25.88 -10.76
C LEU A 15 -26.70 25.65 -9.29
N LEU A 16 -27.72 25.47 -8.44
CA LEU A 16 -27.54 25.13 -7.02
C LEU A 16 -26.84 23.77 -6.85
N ALA A 17 -27.20 22.76 -7.65
CA ALA A 17 -26.58 21.45 -7.61
C ALA A 17 -25.10 21.52 -8.02
N ILE A 18 -24.76 22.24 -9.10
CA ILE A 18 -23.38 22.46 -9.53
C ILE A 18 -22.58 23.20 -8.44
N PHE A 19 -23.17 24.23 -7.82
CA PHE A 19 -22.55 24.98 -6.74
C PHE A 19 -22.27 24.10 -5.52
N LEU A 20 -23.24 23.29 -5.10
CA LEU A 20 -23.08 22.34 -3.98
C LEU A 20 -22.04 21.25 -4.30
N TRP A 21 -22.01 20.75 -5.54
CA TRP A 21 -20.99 19.80 -5.98
C TRP A 21 -19.60 20.40 -5.92
N LEU A 22 -19.40 21.59 -6.49
CA LEU A 22 -18.11 22.29 -6.45
C LEU A 22 -17.64 22.57 -5.02
N LYS A 23 -18.57 22.92 -4.12
CA LYS A 23 -18.25 23.18 -2.71
C LYS A 23 -17.90 21.91 -1.93
N ASN A 24 -18.53 20.77 -2.24
CA ASN A 24 -18.35 19.52 -1.49
C ASN A 24 -17.38 18.52 -2.12
N ARG A 25 -17.00 18.67 -3.41
CA ARG A 25 -16.07 17.75 -4.10
C ARG A 25 -14.75 17.56 -3.35
N HIS A 26 -14.27 18.62 -2.68
CA HIS A 26 -13.05 18.59 -1.90
C HIS A 26 -13.18 17.65 -0.69
N LYS A 27 -14.33 17.64 -0.02
CA LYS A 27 -14.58 16.74 1.13
C LYS A 27 -14.57 15.28 0.71
N ILE A 28 -15.21 14.97 -0.42
CA ILE A 28 -15.24 13.61 -0.98
C ILE A 28 -13.81 13.19 -1.37
N SER A 29 -13.09 14.04 -2.10
CA SER A 29 -11.70 13.77 -2.49
C SER A 29 -10.79 13.57 -1.28
N SER A 30 -10.93 14.38 -0.22
CA SER A 30 -10.15 14.23 1.01
C SER A 30 -10.48 12.93 1.74
N ALA A 31 -11.75 12.54 1.82
CA ALA A 31 -12.14 11.27 2.43
C ALA A 31 -11.54 10.07 1.66
N PHE A 32 -11.58 10.10 0.33
CA PHE A 32 -10.92 9.08 -0.49
C PHE A 32 -9.40 9.07 -0.29
N ALA A 33 -8.75 10.23 -0.22
CA ALA A 33 -7.32 10.31 0.05
C ALA A 33 -6.97 9.68 1.42
N LEU A 34 -7.73 10.00 2.47
CA LEU A 34 -7.56 9.40 3.79
C LEU A 34 -7.75 7.89 3.78
N LEU A 35 -8.73 7.37 3.03
CA LEU A 35 -8.94 5.92 2.89
C LEU A 35 -7.76 5.25 2.16
N LEU A 36 -7.23 5.88 1.11
CA LEU A 36 -6.06 5.36 0.39
C LEU A 36 -4.81 5.36 1.27
N ASP A 37 -4.61 6.41 2.06
CA ASP A 37 -3.50 6.50 3.01
C ASP A 37 -3.66 5.47 4.13
N PHE A 38 -4.85 5.31 4.68
CA PHE A 38 -5.12 4.29 5.69
C PHE A 38 -4.88 2.87 5.14
N SER A 39 -5.38 2.58 3.93
CA SER A 39 -5.12 1.30 3.25
C SER A 39 -3.63 1.07 3.06
N TYR A 40 -2.87 2.11 2.71
CA TYR A 40 -1.42 2.00 2.55
C TYR A 40 -0.72 1.71 3.88
N GLN A 41 -1.11 2.38 4.96
CA GLN A 41 -0.57 2.12 6.31
C GLN A 41 -0.89 0.71 6.79
N LEU A 42 -2.09 0.22 6.50
CA LEU A 42 -2.48 -1.16 6.81
C LEU A 42 -1.56 -2.17 6.10
N THR A 43 -1.31 -1.98 4.80
CA THR A 43 -0.38 -2.83 4.03
C THR A 43 1.05 -2.80 4.60
N LEU A 44 1.54 -1.63 5.04
CA LEU A 44 2.85 -1.54 5.69
C LEU A 44 2.89 -2.29 7.03
N GLY A 45 1.79 -2.25 7.80
CA GLY A 45 1.65 -3.01 9.04
C GLY A 45 1.71 -4.52 8.79
N GLU A 46 0.95 -5.01 7.81
CA GLU A 46 0.96 -6.42 7.41
C GLU A 46 2.32 -6.89 6.88
N LEU A 47 3.00 -6.06 6.09
CA LEU A 47 4.35 -6.36 5.61
C LEU A 47 5.35 -6.49 6.77
N LYS A 48 5.22 -5.61 7.78
CA LYS A 48 6.05 -5.68 8.98
C LYS A 48 5.79 -6.97 9.76
N GLU A 49 4.54 -7.38 9.91
CA GLU A 49 4.19 -8.64 10.58
C GLU A 49 4.78 -9.85 9.84
N LYS A 50 4.60 -9.93 8.53
CA LYS A 50 5.19 -11.00 7.70
C LYS A 50 6.71 -11.02 7.76
N LEU A 51 7.33 -9.85 7.80
CA LEU A 51 8.78 -9.71 7.94
C LEU A 51 9.29 -10.24 9.29
N GLU A 52 8.58 -9.97 10.38
CA GLU A 52 8.96 -10.51 11.69
C GLU A 52 8.75 -12.03 11.73
N ARG A 53 7.65 -12.56 11.17
CA ARG A 53 7.47 -14.01 10.98
C ARG A 53 8.60 -14.64 10.17
N LEU A 54 8.98 -14.03 9.04
CA LEU A 54 10.11 -14.48 8.21
C LEU A 54 11.43 -14.53 8.99
N ASN A 55 11.62 -13.61 9.95
CA ASN A 55 12.80 -13.54 10.78
C ASN A 55 12.85 -14.65 11.85
N GLU A 56 11.70 -15.17 12.28
CA GLU A 56 11.59 -16.26 13.26
C GLU A 56 12.01 -17.63 12.67
N TYR A 57 11.73 -17.87 11.39
CA TYR A 57 12.13 -19.10 10.70
C TYR A 57 13.62 -19.14 10.33
N ASN A 58 14.20 -20.32 10.19
CA ASN A 58 15.61 -20.57 9.89
C ASN A 58 15.75 -21.35 8.58
N ALA A 59 16.43 -20.77 7.59
CA ALA A 59 16.59 -21.40 6.28
C ALA A 59 17.52 -22.64 6.30
N ASN A 60 18.18 -22.93 7.43
CA ASN A 60 18.94 -24.17 7.61
C ASN A 60 18.07 -25.33 8.10
N GLU A 61 16.88 -25.05 8.61
CA GLU A 61 15.91 -26.06 9.04
C GLU A 61 15.02 -26.45 7.86
N ALA A 62 15.16 -27.69 7.37
CA ALA A 62 14.48 -28.14 6.16
C ALA A 62 12.95 -28.11 6.29
N SER A 63 12.41 -28.30 7.50
CA SER A 63 10.98 -28.23 7.76
C SER A 63 10.39 -26.81 7.66
N GLU A 64 11.24 -25.77 7.76
CA GLU A 64 10.82 -24.37 7.73
C GLU A 64 10.99 -23.71 6.36
N VAL A 65 11.74 -24.33 5.43
CA VAL A 65 12.08 -23.77 4.11
C VAL A 65 10.83 -23.43 3.28
N GLU A 66 9.81 -24.29 3.30
CA GLU A 66 8.57 -24.05 2.55
C GLU A 66 7.77 -22.88 3.13
N GLU A 67 7.73 -22.75 4.45
CA GLU A 67 7.03 -21.62 5.09
C GLU A 67 7.76 -20.29 4.81
N ILE A 68 9.10 -20.30 4.83
CA ILE A 68 9.91 -19.16 4.38
C ILE A 68 9.53 -18.78 2.95
N ARG A 69 9.42 -19.76 2.04
CA ARG A 69 9.07 -19.51 0.63
C ARG A 69 7.69 -18.90 0.48
N ASN A 70 6.70 -19.41 1.22
CA ASN A 70 5.34 -18.88 1.22
C ASN A 70 5.33 -17.39 1.64
N ILE A 71 6.00 -17.08 2.75
CA ILE A 71 6.09 -15.70 3.25
C ILE A 71 6.81 -14.79 2.25
N LEU A 72 7.87 -15.27 1.59
CA LEU A 72 8.57 -14.50 0.56
C LEU A 72 7.66 -14.16 -0.64
N HIS A 73 6.84 -15.12 -1.11
CA HIS A 73 5.87 -14.88 -2.19
C HIS A 73 4.76 -13.93 -1.76
N GLU A 74 4.24 -14.06 -0.54
CA GLU A 74 3.24 -13.12 -0.01
C GLU A 74 3.79 -11.70 0.04
N ILE A 75 5.01 -11.51 0.56
CA ILE A 75 5.67 -10.20 0.60
C ILE A 75 5.87 -9.66 -0.81
N ALA A 76 6.36 -10.47 -1.74
CA ALA A 76 6.56 -10.04 -3.13
C ALA A 76 5.24 -9.65 -3.82
N GLY A 77 4.17 -10.41 -3.59
CA GLY A 77 2.82 -10.13 -4.07
C GLY A 77 2.27 -8.83 -3.51
N GLN A 78 2.43 -8.59 -2.20
CA GLN A 78 1.99 -7.34 -1.57
C GLN A 78 2.76 -6.11 -2.09
N ILE A 79 4.08 -6.23 -2.28
CA ILE A 79 4.90 -5.14 -2.84
C ILE A 79 4.50 -4.85 -4.30
N SER A 80 4.38 -5.89 -5.13
CA SER A 80 4.06 -5.72 -6.56
C SER A 80 2.63 -5.29 -6.83
N GLY A 81 1.68 -5.69 -5.97
CA GLY A 81 0.28 -5.30 -6.05
C GLY A 81 -0.03 -3.86 -5.60
N ASN A 82 0.94 -3.16 -4.99
CA ASN A 82 0.76 -1.80 -4.50
C ASN A 82 1.71 -0.84 -5.22
N SER A 83 1.18 0.02 -6.09
CA SER A 83 1.98 0.96 -6.89
C SER A 83 2.86 1.89 -6.05
N ARG A 84 2.38 2.35 -4.90
CA ARG A 84 3.18 3.18 -3.98
C ARG A 84 4.37 2.42 -3.41
N LEU A 85 4.20 1.13 -3.09
CA LEU A 85 5.30 0.28 -2.65
C LEU A 85 6.28 0.00 -3.79
N VAL A 86 5.81 -0.33 -4.99
CA VAL A 86 6.67 -0.51 -6.18
C VAL A 86 7.58 0.70 -6.39
N HIS A 87 7.03 1.91 -6.27
CA HIS A 87 7.81 3.14 -6.38
C HIS A 87 8.77 3.37 -5.21
N ALA A 88 8.36 3.07 -3.97
CA ALA A 88 9.19 3.29 -2.77
C ALA A 88 10.34 2.28 -2.62
N MET A 89 10.18 1.06 -3.13
CA MET A 89 11.15 -0.04 -3.01
C MET A 89 11.34 -0.75 -4.36
N PRO A 90 11.93 -0.05 -5.36
CA PRO A 90 12.05 -0.56 -6.72
C PRO A 90 12.90 -1.83 -6.77
N GLY A 91 12.40 -2.84 -7.48
CA GLY A 91 13.08 -4.13 -7.66
C GLY A 91 13.07 -5.05 -6.44
N LEU A 92 12.52 -4.63 -5.30
CA LEU A 92 12.51 -5.45 -4.09
C LEU A 92 11.63 -6.68 -4.24
N SER A 93 10.43 -6.54 -4.84
CA SER A 93 9.55 -7.70 -5.14
C SER A 93 10.25 -8.77 -5.98
N ALA A 94 11.00 -8.37 -7.00
CA ALA A 94 11.75 -9.30 -7.84
C ALA A 94 12.87 -10.02 -7.08
N LYS A 95 13.51 -9.36 -6.09
CA LYS A 95 14.51 -10.01 -5.23
C LYS A 95 13.86 -11.06 -4.31
N PHE A 96 12.68 -10.76 -3.76
CA PHE A 96 11.92 -11.71 -2.94
C PHE A 96 11.46 -12.92 -3.76
N GLU A 97 10.88 -12.71 -4.94
CA GLU A 97 10.53 -13.79 -5.88
C GLU A 97 11.74 -14.64 -6.27
N SER A 98 12.86 -13.99 -6.60
CA SER A 98 14.09 -14.69 -6.94
C SER A 98 14.61 -15.55 -5.79
N LEU A 99 14.50 -15.08 -4.54
CA LEU A 99 14.91 -15.87 -3.39
C LEU A 99 13.94 -17.04 -3.14
N ALA A 100 12.64 -16.83 -3.31
CA ALA A 100 11.63 -17.86 -3.14
C ALA A 100 11.81 -19.02 -4.14
N GLY A 101 12.23 -18.72 -5.38
CA GLY A 101 12.42 -19.73 -6.43
C GLY A 101 13.75 -20.48 -6.42
N ARG A 102 14.68 -20.18 -5.50
CA ARG A 102 16.04 -20.77 -5.48
C ARG A 102 16.37 -21.45 -4.15
N LYS A 103 17.56 -22.04 -4.06
CA LYS A 103 18.07 -22.58 -2.80
C LYS A 103 18.19 -21.46 -1.75
N LEU A 104 17.37 -21.54 -0.72
CA LEU A 104 17.36 -20.61 0.40
C LEU A 104 18.64 -20.79 1.23
N SER A 105 19.25 -19.67 1.61
CA SER A 105 20.32 -19.66 2.59
C SER A 105 20.02 -18.63 3.65
N GLU A 106 20.36 -18.95 4.89
CA GLU A 106 20.11 -18.08 6.04
C GLU A 106 20.77 -16.69 5.88
N PRO A 107 22.00 -16.55 5.35
CA PRO A 107 22.58 -15.23 5.09
C PRO A 107 21.78 -14.39 4.07
N LEU A 108 21.28 -15.01 3.00
CA LEU A 108 20.48 -14.32 1.99
C LEU A 108 19.12 -13.88 2.54
N LYS A 109 18.47 -14.76 3.32
CA LYS A 109 17.22 -14.44 4.03
C LYS A 109 17.42 -13.22 4.93
N ARG A 110 18.45 -13.24 5.79
CA ARG A 110 18.75 -12.13 6.71
C ARG A 110 19.05 -10.82 5.99
N ALA A 111 19.77 -10.87 4.87
CA ALA A 111 20.05 -9.69 4.07
C ALA A 111 18.75 -9.04 3.55
N LEU A 112 17.81 -9.84 3.02
CA LEU A 112 16.51 -9.34 2.57
C LEU A 112 15.64 -8.85 3.72
N VAL A 113 15.66 -9.53 4.87
CA VAL A 113 14.93 -9.08 6.06
C VAL A 113 15.39 -7.68 6.46
N SER A 114 16.71 -7.47 6.56
CA SER A 114 17.28 -6.15 6.88
C SER A 114 16.98 -5.10 5.81
N GLU A 115 17.07 -5.44 4.52
CA GLU A 115 16.75 -4.53 3.43
C GLU A 115 15.28 -4.08 3.49
N LEU A 116 14.33 -5.01 3.63
CA LEU A 116 12.91 -4.66 3.73
C LEU A 116 12.62 -3.85 5.00
N ARG A 117 13.21 -4.22 6.15
CA ARG A 117 13.06 -3.47 7.41
C ARG A 117 13.48 -2.02 7.23
N GLU A 118 14.61 -1.78 6.58
CA GLU A 118 15.12 -0.43 6.34
C GLU A 118 14.24 0.36 5.37
N LYS A 119 13.71 -0.29 4.33
CA LYS A 119 12.76 0.36 3.41
C LYS A 119 11.46 0.75 4.09
N ILE A 120 10.88 -0.14 4.93
CA ILE A 120 9.70 0.18 5.73
C ILE A 120 9.98 1.35 6.67
N ARG A 121 11.12 1.33 7.37
CA ARG A 121 11.55 2.42 8.26
C ARG A 121 11.66 3.74 7.52
N THR A 122 12.31 3.75 6.35
CA THR A 122 12.46 4.95 5.51
C THR A 122 11.10 5.52 5.12
N ILE A 123 10.17 4.67 4.65
CA ILE A 123 8.81 5.08 4.29
C ILE A 123 8.09 5.70 5.49
N GLN A 124 8.21 5.11 6.67
CA GLN A 124 7.59 5.63 7.89
C GLN A 124 8.14 7.02 8.22
N VAL A 125 9.45 7.22 8.19
CA VAL A 125 10.09 8.53 8.46
C VAL A 125 9.66 9.58 7.43
N SER A 126 9.69 9.26 6.13
CA SER A 126 9.25 10.20 5.08
C SER A 126 7.78 10.60 5.23
N ASN A 127 6.92 9.69 5.70
CA ASN A 127 5.52 10.03 6.00
C ASN A 127 5.37 10.94 7.22
N PHE A 128 6.30 10.92 8.20
CA PHE A 128 6.27 11.85 9.33
C PHE A 128 6.74 13.25 8.95
N GLU A 129 7.73 13.38 8.06
CA GLU A 129 8.25 14.69 7.61
C GLU A 129 7.24 15.48 6.76
N VAL A 130 6.37 14.80 6.00
CA VAL A 130 5.33 15.44 5.17
C VAL A 130 4.13 15.96 5.99
N ASN A 131 3.99 15.50 7.25
CA ASN A 131 2.86 15.84 8.13
C ASN A 131 3.21 16.89 9.22
N LEU A 132 4.38 17.54 9.12
CA LEU A 132 4.83 18.67 9.94
C LEU A 132 4.93 19.95 9.11
#